data_AF-A0A951B5K7-F1
#
_entry.id   AF-A0A951B5K7-F1
#
_cell.length_a   1.000
_cell.length_b   1.000
_cell.length_c   1.000
_cell.angle_alpha   90.00
_cell.angle_beta   90.00
_cell.angle_gamma   90.00
#
_symmetry.space_group_name_H-M   'P 1'
#
loop_
_entity.id
_entity.type
_entity.pdbx_description
1 polymer ?
#
loop_
_entity_poly.entity_id
_entity_poly.type
_entity_poly.pdbx_seq_one_letter_code
_entity_poly.pdbx_strand_id
1 'polypeptide(L)'
;WADGMNEGLKYSITNFEDAVDIFVNEVPEVKMSSTGKAHTRYGAGLFLAAYLTPKLRDHGIGWGDPDSLSKQSDLVMKYAVAPGAKRPDTGLIFTNAMAGKIKLTDAEWEQARKSASEFAPLLGIKL
;
A
#
# COMPACT_ATOMS: atom_id res chain seq x y z
N TRP A 1 -0.87 -2.63 18.25
CA TRP A 1 0.05 -1.98 17.29
C TRP A 1 -0.47 -2.10 15.86
N ALA A 2 -0.91 -3.27 15.40
CA ALA A 2 -1.49 -3.45 14.05
C ALA A 2 -2.68 -2.51 13.77
N ASP A 3 -3.63 -2.39 14.70
CA ASP A 3 -4.78 -1.50 14.54
C ASP A 3 -4.34 -0.03 14.40
N GLY A 4 -3.40 0.45 15.23
CA GLY A 4 -2.87 1.81 15.13
C GLY A 4 -2.09 2.08 13.82
N MET A 5 -1.36 1.09 13.30
CA MET A 5 -0.75 1.20 11.96
C MET A 5 -1.80 1.31 10.85
N ASN A 6 -2.87 0.51 10.94
CA ASN A 6 -3.96 0.54 9.97
C ASN A 6 -4.78 1.85 10.05
N GLU A 7 -4.95 2.42 11.24
CA GLU A 7 -5.52 3.75 11.45
C GLU A 7 -4.63 4.85 10.85
N GLY A 8 -3.31 4.76 11.05
CA GLY A 8 -2.36 5.67 10.40
C GLY A 8 -2.43 5.59 8.88
N LEU A 9 -2.47 4.37 8.33
CA LEU A 9 -2.61 4.19 6.88
C LEU A 9 -3.95 4.71 6.37
N LYS A 10 -5.05 4.48 7.10
CA LYS A 10 -6.36 5.08 6.81
C LYS A 10 -6.25 6.60 6.73
N TYR A 11 -5.64 7.22 7.74
CA TYR A 11 -5.42 8.66 7.75
C TYR A 11 -4.64 9.12 6.53
N SER A 12 -3.54 8.44 6.18
CA SER A 12 -2.70 8.80 5.04
C SER A 12 -3.43 8.75 3.71
N ILE A 13 -4.33 7.77 3.50
CA ILE A 13 -5.05 7.63 2.23
C ILE A 13 -6.27 8.55 2.12
N THR A 14 -6.83 9.00 3.25
CA THR A 14 -7.94 9.97 3.26
C THR A 14 -7.49 11.43 3.34
N ASN A 15 -6.29 11.68 3.87
CA ASN A 15 -5.69 13.02 4.05
C ASN A 15 -4.36 13.12 3.30
N PHE A 16 -4.38 12.79 2.01
CA PHE A 16 -3.19 12.53 1.21
C PHE A 16 -2.11 13.63 1.25
N GLU A 17 -2.49 14.88 0.98
CA GLU A 17 -1.51 15.98 0.93
C GLU A 17 -0.91 16.27 2.32
N ASP A 18 -1.72 16.19 3.36
CA ASP A 18 -1.25 16.35 4.75
C ASP A 18 -0.28 15.22 5.15
N ALA A 19 -0.58 13.98 4.74
CA ALA A 19 0.31 12.85 5.01
C ALA A 19 1.65 12.96 4.26
N VAL A 20 1.65 13.48 3.03
CA VAL A 20 2.88 13.81 2.31
C VAL A 20 3.67 14.88 3.06
N ASP A 21 3.01 15.92 3.56
CA ASP A 21 3.65 16.99 4.32
C ASP A 21 4.22 16.50 5.65
N ILE A 22 3.51 15.65 6.38
CA ILE A 22 4.01 14.97 7.58
C ILE A 22 5.29 14.20 7.23
N PHE A 23 5.25 13.34 6.21
CA PHE A 23 6.43 12.55 5.83
C PHE A 23 7.63 13.44 5.45
N VAL A 24 7.41 14.45 4.61
CA VAL A 24 8.47 15.37 4.19
C VAL A 24 9.05 16.10 5.41
N ASN A 25 8.24 16.42 6.42
CA ASN A 25 8.68 17.08 7.63
C ASN A 25 9.50 16.18 8.55
N GLU A 26 9.11 14.92 8.68
CA GLU A 26 9.80 13.94 9.52
C GLU A 26 11.08 13.37 8.89
N VAL A 27 11.19 13.39 7.55
CA VAL A 27 12.34 12.85 6.81
C VAL A 27 13.18 13.99 6.20
N PRO A 28 14.16 14.55 6.94
CA PRO A 28 14.91 15.73 6.52
C PRO A 28 15.71 15.51 5.22
N GLU A 29 16.09 14.28 4.90
CA GLU A 29 16.80 13.92 3.66
C GLU A 29 15.99 14.26 2.41
N VAL A 30 14.65 14.16 2.48
CA VAL A 30 13.77 14.53 1.36
C VAL A 30 13.89 16.03 1.06
N LYS A 31 14.08 16.86 2.08
CA LYS A 31 14.20 18.32 1.93
C LYS A 31 15.53 18.75 1.31
N MET A 32 16.53 17.85 1.23
CA MET A 32 17.83 18.16 0.63
C MET A 32 17.78 18.29 -0.90
N SER A 33 16.74 17.75 -1.55
CA SER A 33 16.51 17.88 -2.99
C SER A 33 15.40 18.88 -3.27
N SER A 34 15.61 19.76 -4.25
CA SER A 34 14.58 20.69 -4.75
C SER A 34 13.35 19.98 -5.31
N THR A 35 13.48 18.70 -5.67
CA THR A 35 12.39 17.87 -6.20
C THR A 35 11.89 16.83 -5.20
N GLY A 36 12.41 16.80 -3.97
CA GLY A 36 12.14 15.74 -3.00
C GLY A 36 10.66 15.61 -2.65
N LYS A 37 10.01 16.71 -2.27
CA LYS A 37 8.56 16.71 -1.98
C LYS A 37 7.72 16.24 -3.17
N ALA A 38 8.07 16.69 -4.38
CA ALA A 38 7.37 16.26 -5.58
C ALA A 38 7.52 14.74 -5.80
N HIS A 39 8.73 14.19 -5.68
CA HIS A 39 8.96 12.75 -5.79
C HIS A 39 8.20 11.95 -4.71
N THR A 40 8.20 12.42 -3.46
CA THR A 40 7.42 11.80 -2.37
C THR A 40 5.95 11.77 -2.72
N ARG A 41 5.38 12.90 -3.15
CA ARG A 41 3.96 12.98 -3.54
C ARG A 41 3.65 12.00 -4.67
N TYR A 42 4.48 11.94 -5.71
CA TYR A 42 4.27 10.99 -6.81
C TYR A 42 4.34 9.55 -6.34
N GLY A 43 5.35 9.17 -5.54
CA GLY A 43 5.48 7.82 -5.01
C GLY A 43 4.29 7.40 -4.14
N ALA A 44 3.88 8.29 -3.22
CA ALA A 44 2.71 8.06 -2.37
C ALA A 44 1.40 7.98 -3.17
N GLY A 45 1.27 8.79 -4.22
CA GLY A 45 0.11 8.80 -5.11
C GLY A 45 -0.01 7.52 -5.94
N LEU A 46 1.10 7.03 -6.49
CA LEU A 46 1.14 5.74 -7.19
C LEU A 46 0.79 4.59 -6.25
N PHE A 47 1.33 4.60 -5.02
CA PHE A 47 0.96 3.63 -3.99
C PHE A 47 -0.55 3.69 -3.70
N LEU A 48 -1.09 4.88 -3.44
CA LEU A 48 -2.52 5.07 -3.14
C LEU A 48 -3.40 4.53 -4.26
N ALA A 49 -3.08 4.84 -5.51
CA ALA A 49 -3.84 4.36 -6.66
C ALA A 49 -3.81 2.83 -6.78
N ALA A 50 -2.64 2.21 -6.60
CA ALA A 50 -2.51 0.75 -6.60
C ALA A 50 -3.20 0.07 -5.39
N TYR A 51 -3.31 0.80 -4.28
CA TYR A 51 -3.87 0.27 -3.03
C TYR A 51 -5.39 0.15 -3.04
N LEU A 52 -6.09 1.06 -3.72
CA LEU A 52 -7.56 1.14 -3.80
C LEU A 52 -8.17 0.04 -4.69
N THR A 53 -8.08 -1.20 -4.22
CA THR A 53 -8.60 -2.38 -4.91
C THR A 53 -9.98 -2.80 -4.37
N PRO A 54 -10.79 -3.56 -5.13
CA PRO A 54 -12.02 -4.16 -4.60
C PRO A 54 -11.77 -4.99 -3.34
N LYS A 55 -10.65 -5.73 -3.29
CA LYS A 55 -10.26 -6.53 -2.12
C LYS A 55 -10.05 -5.66 -0.87
N LEU A 56 -9.47 -4.47 -1.01
CA LEU A 56 -9.36 -3.53 0.11
C LEU A 56 -10.74 -3.11 0.62
N ARG A 57 -11.70 -2.85 -0.27
CA ARG A 57 -13.06 -2.47 0.10
C ARG A 57 -13.77 -3.61 0.86
N ASP A 58 -13.64 -4.82 0.35
CA ASP A 58 -14.32 -5.99 0.89
C ASP A 58 -13.71 -6.45 2.22
N HIS A 59 -12.38 -6.46 2.31
CA HIS A 59 -11.66 -7.06 3.44
C HIS A 59 -11.11 -6.05 4.44
N GLY A 60 -10.93 -4.79 4.07
CA GLY A 60 -10.39 -3.74 4.93
C GLY A 60 -8.86 -3.61 4.86
N ILE A 61 -8.36 -2.56 5.51
CA ILE A 61 -6.94 -2.17 5.53
C ILE A 61 -6.09 -3.25 6.20
N GLY A 62 -4.91 -3.48 5.62
CA GLY A 62 -3.93 -4.46 6.07
C GLY A 62 -4.20 -5.90 5.63
N TRP A 63 -5.34 -6.18 4.98
CA TRP A 63 -5.62 -7.52 4.47
C TRP A 63 -4.74 -7.82 3.26
N GLY A 64 -4.10 -8.99 3.25
CA GLY A 64 -3.29 -9.48 2.15
C GLY A 64 -3.91 -10.73 1.50
N ASP A 65 -3.74 -10.83 0.19
CA ASP A 65 -4.21 -11.95 -0.61
C ASP A 65 -3.24 -13.15 -0.53
N PRO A 66 -3.61 -14.27 0.13
CA PRO A 66 -2.72 -15.41 0.28
C PRO A 66 -2.27 -16.01 -1.06
N ASP A 67 -3.14 -15.97 -2.07
CA ASP A 67 -2.81 -16.49 -3.40
C ASP A 67 -1.77 -15.61 -4.11
N SER A 68 -1.88 -14.29 -3.94
CA SER A 68 -0.88 -13.35 -4.45
C SER A 68 0.48 -13.59 -3.81
N LEU A 69 0.53 -13.79 -2.48
CA LEU A 69 1.77 -14.08 -1.76
C LEU A 69 2.38 -15.43 -2.18
N SER A 70 1.55 -16.44 -2.40
CA SER A 70 1.99 -17.73 -2.92
C SER A 70 2.63 -17.59 -4.31
N LYS A 71 1.98 -16.86 -5.23
CA LYS A 71 2.53 -16.60 -6.58
C LYS A 71 3.82 -15.80 -6.54
N GLN A 72 3.92 -14.80 -5.66
CA GLN A 72 5.17 -14.04 -5.46
C GLN A 72 6.29 -14.96 -4.98
N SER A 73 5.99 -15.89 -4.07
CA SER A 73 6.95 -16.90 -3.63
C SER A 73 7.40 -17.77 -4.79
N ASP A 74 6.50 -18.18 -5.68
CA ASP A 74 6.85 -18.99 -6.86
C ASP A 74 7.78 -18.22 -7.82
N LEU A 75 7.57 -16.92 -8.01
CA LEU A 75 8.45 -16.07 -8.83
C LEU A 75 9.85 -15.98 -8.23
N VAL A 76 9.95 -15.77 -6.91
CA VAL A 76 11.23 -15.75 -6.20
C VAL A 76 11.93 -17.12 -6.31
N MET A 77 11.19 -18.22 -6.11
CA MET A 77 11.72 -19.57 -6.25
C MET A 77 12.22 -19.86 -7.68
N LYS A 78 11.60 -19.26 -8.69
CA LYS A 78 11.98 -19.46 -10.08
C LYS A 78 13.22 -18.66 -10.48
N TYR A 79 13.34 -17.42 -10.01
CA TYR A 79 14.30 -16.46 -10.58
C TYR A 79 15.38 -15.96 -9.63
N ALA A 80 15.21 -16.11 -8.32
CA ALA A 80 16.07 -15.44 -7.33
C ALA A 80 16.76 -16.38 -6.33
N VAL A 81 16.40 -17.68 -6.30
CA VAL A 81 16.99 -18.65 -5.36
C VAL A 81 17.91 -19.63 -6.06
N ALA A 82 18.85 -20.20 -5.30
CA ALA A 82 19.73 -21.24 -5.79
C ALA A 82 18.96 -22.52 -6.18
N PRO A 83 19.43 -23.28 -7.19
CA PRO A 83 18.84 -24.58 -7.53
C PRO A 83 18.77 -25.52 -6.32
N GLY A 84 17.63 -26.20 -6.15
CA GLY A 84 17.41 -27.12 -5.04
C GLY A 84 16.99 -26.47 -3.72
N ALA A 85 16.86 -25.14 -3.65
CA ALA A 85 16.28 -24.47 -2.49
C ALA A 85 14.83 -24.96 -2.25
N LYS A 86 14.47 -25.18 -0.99
CA LYS A 86 13.12 -25.57 -0.59
C LYS A 86 12.20 -24.35 -0.64
N ARG A 87 11.04 -24.50 -1.26
CA ARG A 87 9.99 -23.48 -1.25
C ARG A 87 9.48 -23.24 0.19
N PRO A 88 9.36 -21.98 0.64
CA PRO A 88 8.79 -21.68 1.94
C PRO A 88 7.29 -22.01 2.01
N ASP A 89 6.83 -22.36 3.21
CA ASP A 89 5.40 -22.42 3.51
C ASP A 89 4.90 -21.02 3.85
N THR A 90 4.11 -20.44 2.95
CA THR A 90 3.58 -19.08 3.10
C THR A 90 2.58 -18.96 4.24
N GLY A 91 1.93 -20.06 4.65
CA GLY A 91 0.98 -20.07 5.76
C GLY A 91 1.65 -19.92 7.14
N LEU A 92 2.95 -20.22 7.23
CA LEU A 92 3.74 -19.99 8.45
C LEU A 92 4.28 -18.57 8.55
N ILE A 93 4.31 -17.82 7.44
CA ILE A 93 4.96 -16.51 7.35
C ILE A 93 3.91 -15.40 7.35
N PHE A 94 2.71 -15.67 6.84
CA PHE A 94 1.66 -14.67 6.67
C PHE A 94 0.32 -15.13 7.25
N THR A 95 -0.36 -14.21 7.92
CA THR A 95 -1.74 -14.39 8.39
C THR A 95 -2.50 -13.07 8.36
N ASN A 96 -3.81 -13.16 8.09
CA ASN A 96 -4.74 -12.04 8.18
C ASN A 96 -5.39 -11.90 9.57
N ALA A 97 -4.91 -12.64 10.59
CA ALA A 97 -5.53 -12.66 11.93
C ALA A 97 -5.65 -11.28 12.61
N MET A 98 -4.82 -10.31 12.22
CA MET A 98 -4.83 -8.93 12.74
C MET A 98 -5.25 -7.89 11.69
N ALA A 99 -5.70 -8.31 10.52
CA ALA A 99 -6.03 -7.44 9.40
C ALA A 99 -7.54 -7.19 9.27
N GLY A 100 -7.92 -6.18 8.48
CA GLY A 100 -9.27 -6.03 7.95
C GLY A 100 -10.32 -5.41 8.88
N LYS A 101 -9.98 -5.14 10.14
CA LYS A 101 -10.88 -4.47 11.09
C LYS A 101 -11.20 -3.03 10.68
N ILE A 102 -10.20 -2.32 10.17
CA ILE A 102 -10.34 -0.92 9.76
C ILE A 102 -10.80 -0.88 8.31
N LYS A 103 -11.95 -0.26 8.08
CA LYS A 103 -12.52 -0.06 6.74
C LYS A 103 -12.73 1.43 6.46
N LEU A 104 -12.77 1.73 5.18
CA LEU A 104 -13.24 3.02 4.69
C LEU A 104 -14.76 3.00 4.64
N THR A 105 -15.37 4.08 5.11
CA THR A 105 -16.75 4.43 4.76
C THR A 105 -16.83 4.80 3.28
N ASP A 106 -18.04 4.85 2.72
CA ASP A 106 -18.20 5.25 1.32
C ASP A 106 -17.65 6.66 1.05
N ALA A 107 -17.82 7.60 1.99
CA ALA A 107 -17.29 8.95 1.87
C ALA A 107 -15.75 8.96 1.87
N GLU A 108 -15.12 8.18 2.75
CA GLU A 108 -13.66 8.05 2.82
C GLU A 108 -13.11 7.33 1.59
N TRP A 109 -13.84 6.36 1.04
CA TRP A 109 -13.50 5.66 -0.19
C TRP A 109 -13.46 6.62 -1.38
N GLU A 110 -14.50 7.44 -1.55
CA GLU A 110 -14.54 8.44 -2.62
C GLU A 110 -13.49 9.53 -2.44
N GLN A 111 -13.22 9.96 -1.20
CA GLN A 111 -12.14 10.89 -0.90
C GLN A 111 -10.77 10.32 -1.30
N ALA A 112 -10.49 9.06 -0.96
CA ALA A 112 -9.24 8.41 -1.34
C ALA A 112 -9.13 8.25 -2.87
N ARG A 113 -10.23 7.87 -3.55
CA ARG A 113 -10.28 7.78 -5.02
C ARG A 113 -10.03 9.11 -5.70
N LYS A 114 -10.59 10.20 -5.15
CA LYS A 114 -10.35 11.54 -5.67
C LYS A 114 -8.86 11.90 -5.60
N SER A 115 -8.21 11.66 -4.46
CA SER A 115 -6.77 11.87 -4.29
C SER A 115 -5.93 10.99 -5.23
N ALA A 116 -6.38 9.77 -5.49
CA ALA A 116 -5.70 8.81 -6.37
C ALA A 116 -5.87 9.11 -7.87
N SER A 117 -6.88 9.89 -8.26
CA SER A 117 -7.33 10.04 -9.65
C SER A 117 -6.27 10.61 -10.60
N GLU A 118 -5.38 11.45 -10.09
CA GLU A 118 -4.25 12.01 -10.83
C GLU A 118 -3.21 10.93 -11.18
N PHE A 119 -3.05 9.92 -10.33
CA PHE A 119 -1.95 8.94 -10.42
C PHE A 119 -2.37 7.64 -11.11
N ALA A 120 -3.64 7.24 -10.99
CA ALA A 120 -4.16 6.00 -11.57
C ALA A 120 -3.86 5.83 -13.09
N PRO A 121 -3.96 6.88 -13.95
CA PRO A 121 -3.62 6.75 -15.36
C PRO A 121 -2.15 6.36 -15.60
N LEU A 122 -1.22 6.74 -14.71
CA LEU A 122 0.21 6.40 -14.82
C LEU A 122 0.47 4.90 -14.62
N LEU A 123 -0.46 4.19 -13.97
CA LEU A 123 -0.43 2.74 -13.77
C LEU A 123 -1.31 1.98 -14.77
N GLY A 124 -2.01 2.69 -15.67
CA GLY A 124 -2.98 2.08 -16.58
C GLY A 124 -4.20 1.47 -15.88
N ILE A 125 -4.54 1.93 -14.67
CA ILE A 125 -5.67 1.43 -13.89
C ILE A 125 -6.83 2.41 -13.88
N LYS A 126 -8.05 1.87 -13.78
CA LYS A 126 -9.27 2.64 -13.55
C LYS A 126 -9.70 2.44 -12.10
N LEU A 127 -9.89 3.55 -11.39
CA LEU A 127 -10.36 3.54 -10.01
C LEU A 127 -11.81 3.11 -9.93
#